data_AF-A0A7W3DCK3-F1
#
_entry.id   AF-A0A7W3DCK3-F1
#
_cell.length_a   1.000
_cell.length_b   1.000
_cell.length_c   1.000
_cell.angle_alpha   90.00
_cell.angle_beta   90.00
_cell.angle_gamma   90.00
#
_symmetry.space_group_name_H-M   'P 1'
#
loop_
_entity.id
_entity.type
_entity.pdbx_description
1 polymer ?
#
loop_
_entity_poly.entity_id
_entity_poly.type
_entity_poly.pdbx_seq_one_letter_code
_entity_poly.pdbx_strand_id
1 'polypeptide(L)'
;MKTEQHVLTGFIRNVSRHHMSIERDDGLYRHLRFKSSGTNTYYFDLVTWPGYLTVTGDMGTWTFSRITDMFEFFSSEHFGRRESFLINPGYWAEKFEAGAGGGRFDSPCYEFDDEGFDEGLQQWLAVYLEDCDDEDDRELAIETVRELKGNGFREKNDAYYAVESATWPDNVSAWDLMDGMSLQRYSHHYLWICLAIVWGIERYRTSKLVDKAMVTFLAFKRVEGGAA
;
A
#
# COMPACT_ATOMS: atom_id res chain seq x y z
N MET A 1 -10.15 -4.12 -4.05
CA MET A 1 -10.74 -4.84 -2.88
C MET A 1 -10.18 -6.25 -2.67
N LYS A 2 -10.11 -7.13 -3.68
CA LYS A 2 -9.52 -8.48 -3.53
C LYS A 2 -8.02 -8.45 -3.17
N THR A 3 -7.25 -7.58 -3.81
CA THR A 3 -5.80 -7.41 -3.58
C THR A 3 -5.49 -6.99 -2.15
N GLU A 4 -6.20 -5.99 -1.61
CA GLU A 4 -6.00 -5.50 -0.25
C GLU A 4 -6.29 -6.57 0.82
N GLN A 5 -7.36 -7.35 0.65
CA GLN A 5 -7.68 -8.46 1.57
C GLN A 5 -6.62 -9.56 1.53
N HIS A 6 -6.08 -9.86 0.35
CA HIS A 6 -4.99 -10.83 0.21
C HIS A 6 -3.71 -10.34 0.90
N VAL A 7 -3.32 -9.08 0.68
CA VAL A 7 -2.16 -8.46 1.34
C VAL A 7 -2.34 -8.43 2.84
N LEU A 8 -3.53 -8.09 3.35
CA LEU A 8 -3.84 -8.13 4.78
C LEU A 8 -3.63 -9.53 5.38
N THR A 9 -4.16 -10.56 4.73
CA THR A 9 -4.02 -11.95 5.19
C THR A 9 -2.54 -12.36 5.22
N GLY A 10 -1.78 -12.00 4.17
CA GLY A 10 -0.34 -12.22 4.10
C GLY A 10 0.41 -11.48 5.21
N PHE A 11 0.10 -10.20 5.42
CA PHE A 11 0.69 -9.35 6.45
C PHE A 11 0.50 -9.94 7.85
N ILE A 12 -0.73 -10.31 8.23
CA ILE A 12 -1.01 -10.91 9.55
C ILE A 12 -0.17 -12.16 9.78
N ARG A 13 -0.04 -13.01 8.76
CA ARG A 13 0.84 -14.19 8.82
C ARG A 13 2.30 -13.77 9.01
N ASN A 14 2.77 -12.78 8.26
CA ASN A 14 4.16 -12.30 8.32
C ASN A 14 4.54 -11.77 9.71
N VAL A 15 3.66 -11.00 10.34
CA VAL A 15 3.95 -10.33 11.64
C VAL A 15 3.50 -11.13 12.86
N SER A 16 2.90 -12.31 12.67
CA SER A 16 2.32 -13.13 13.75
C SER A 16 3.30 -13.49 14.87
N ARG A 17 4.60 -13.56 14.57
CA ARG A 17 5.69 -13.87 15.50
C ARG A 17 6.60 -12.68 15.80
N HIS A 18 6.23 -11.47 15.39
CA HIS A 18 7.03 -10.29 15.63
C HIS A 18 6.85 -9.78 17.06
N HIS A 19 7.94 -9.31 17.63
CA HIS A 19 7.99 -8.63 18.91
C HIS A 19 8.38 -7.17 18.66
N MET A 20 7.87 -6.24 19.48
CA MET A 20 8.27 -4.84 19.45
C MET A 20 9.41 -4.59 20.44
N SER A 21 10.50 -3.97 20.01
CA SER A 21 11.49 -3.31 20.87
C SER A 21 11.46 -1.80 20.68
N ILE A 22 11.71 -1.05 21.76
CA ILE A 22 11.79 0.40 21.74
C ILE A 22 13.28 0.75 21.81
N GLU A 23 13.85 1.17 20.68
CA GLU A 23 15.26 1.58 20.60
C GLU A 23 15.43 3.04 21.05
N ARG A 24 14.41 3.88 20.81
CA ARG A 24 14.35 5.27 21.27
C ARG A 24 12.91 5.73 21.44
N ASP A 25 12.65 6.52 22.49
CA ASP A 25 11.35 7.15 22.73
C ASP A 25 11.49 8.46 23.51
N ASP A 26 11.75 9.54 22.77
CA ASP A 26 11.90 10.90 23.29
C ASP A 26 10.82 11.82 22.71
N GLY A 27 9.56 11.59 23.12
CA GLY A 27 8.43 12.40 22.68
C GLY A 27 8.06 12.15 21.21
N LEU A 28 8.44 13.05 20.31
CA LEU A 28 8.22 12.92 18.86
C LEU A 28 9.35 12.17 18.15
N TYR A 29 10.49 11.97 18.82
CA TYR A 29 11.60 11.19 18.29
C TYR A 29 11.49 9.75 18.77
N ARG A 30 10.95 8.87 17.93
CA ARG A 30 10.72 7.45 18.27
C ARG A 30 11.43 6.55 17.27
N HIS A 31 12.02 5.46 17.76
CA HIS A 31 12.54 4.36 16.95
C HIS A 31 12.05 3.05 17.55
N LEU A 32 11.09 2.44 16.87
CA LEU A 32 10.49 1.16 17.24
C LEU A 32 10.94 0.12 16.24
N ARG A 33 11.29 -1.07 16.72
CA ARG A 33 11.67 -2.20 15.87
C ARG A 33 10.71 -3.36 16.05
N PHE A 34 10.29 -3.95 14.95
CA PHE A 34 9.36 -5.08 14.90
C PHE A 34 10.01 -6.23 14.15
N LYS A 35 10.29 -7.33 14.87
CA LYS A 35 11.06 -8.44 14.32
C LYS A 35 10.73 -9.75 15.03
N SER A 36 10.82 -10.87 14.31
CA SER A 36 10.76 -12.21 14.90
C SER A 36 12.15 -12.69 15.32
N SER A 37 12.23 -13.43 16.43
CA SER A 37 13.51 -13.94 16.94
C SER A 37 14.25 -14.80 15.89
N GLY A 38 15.55 -14.52 15.71
CA GLY A 38 16.43 -15.31 14.85
C GLY A 38 16.28 -15.09 13.34
N THR A 39 15.39 -14.20 12.87
CA THR A 39 15.23 -13.92 11.43
C THR A 39 15.00 -12.45 11.13
N ASN A 40 15.52 -11.96 10.00
CA ASN A 40 15.20 -10.64 9.46
C ASN A 40 14.00 -10.65 8.51
N THR A 41 13.37 -11.80 8.26
CA THR A 41 12.24 -11.86 7.31
C THR A 41 11.08 -10.96 7.79
N TYR A 42 10.65 -10.05 6.92
CA TYR A 42 9.59 -9.06 7.18
C TYR A 42 9.84 -8.16 8.40
N TYR A 43 11.10 -8.02 8.87
CA TYR A 43 11.37 -7.05 9.93
C TYR A 43 11.14 -5.63 9.41
N PHE A 44 10.72 -4.74 10.31
CA PHE A 44 10.61 -3.33 10.00
C PHE A 44 10.79 -2.47 11.24
N ASP A 45 11.26 -1.26 11.04
CA ASP A 45 11.37 -0.22 12.04
C ASP A 45 10.39 0.91 11.71
N LEU A 46 9.77 1.49 12.74
CA LEU A 46 9.07 2.77 12.66
C LEU A 46 9.94 3.85 13.31
N VAL A 47 10.37 4.82 12.50
CA VAL A 47 11.20 5.95 12.93
C VAL A 47 10.40 7.24 12.73
N THR A 48 10.32 8.08 13.75
CA THR A 48 9.60 9.35 13.68
C THR A 48 10.44 10.51 14.20
N TRP A 49 10.21 11.68 13.63
CA TRP A 49 10.64 12.99 14.11
C TRP A 49 9.59 14.03 13.69
N PRO A 50 9.63 15.28 14.17
CA PRO A 50 8.57 16.26 13.88
C PRO A 50 8.30 16.38 12.37
N GLY A 51 7.07 16.07 11.96
CA GLY A 51 6.62 16.14 10.57
C GLY A 51 6.71 14.83 9.79
N TYR A 52 7.47 13.83 10.24
CA TYR A 52 7.86 12.68 9.43
C TYR A 52 7.71 11.33 10.12
N LEU A 53 7.35 10.33 9.32
CA LEU A 53 7.42 8.91 9.67
C LEU A 53 8.16 8.17 8.56
N THR A 54 9.20 7.43 8.94
CA THR A 54 9.91 6.52 8.06
C THR A 54 9.72 5.09 8.53
N VAL A 55 9.30 4.22 7.61
CA VAL A 55 9.37 2.77 7.76
C VAL A 55 10.61 2.28 7.04
N THR A 56 11.42 1.44 7.67
CA THR A 56 12.60 0.82 7.02
C THR A 56 12.69 -0.64 7.41
N GLY A 57 13.19 -1.50 6.52
CA GLY A 57 13.37 -2.92 6.83
C GLY A 57 13.42 -3.79 5.57
N ASP A 58 12.96 -5.03 5.70
CA ASP A 58 12.95 -6.03 4.61
C ASP A 58 12.04 -5.61 3.46
N MET A 59 10.96 -4.89 3.78
CA MET A 59 9.93 -4.43 2.81
C MET A 59 10.25 -3.05 2.21
N GLY A 60 11.51 -2.62 2.28
CA GLY A 60 12.00 -1.36 1.73
C GLY A 60 11.99 -0.20 2.73
N THR A 61 12.29 1.00 2.22
CA THR A 61 12.32 2.24 3.00
C THR A 61 11.28 3.23 2.46
N TRP A 62 10.39 3.69 3.34
CA TRP A 62 9.22 4.48 2.98
C TRP A 62 9.07 5.65 3.93
N THR A 63 9.11 6.87 3.41
CA THR A 63 8.99 8.09 4.22
C THR A 63 7.70 8.82 3.88
N PHE A 64 7.00 9.27 4.91
CA PHE A 64 5.76 10.03 4.79
C PHE A 64 5.86 11.33 5.59
N SER A 65 5.22 12.40 5.11
CA SER A 65 5.22 13.71 5.75
C SER A 65 3.84 14.37 5.74
N ARG A 66 3.40 14.91 6.88
CA ARG A 66 2.16 15.71 6.92
C ARG A 66 2.02 16.65 8.12
N ILE A 67 1.92 16.10 9.33
CA ILE A 67 1.71 16.85 10.58
C ILE A 67 2.83 16.55 11.57
N THR A 68 2.92 17.36 12.62
CA THR A 68 3.99 17.26 13.62
C THR A 68 4.13 15.86 14.24
N ASP A 69 3.03 15.22 14.66
CA ASP A 69 3.03 13.83 15.12
C ASP A 69 2.42 12.90 14.07
N MET A 70 3.28 12.23 13.29
CA MET A 70 2.81 11.31 12.27
C MET A 70 2.15 10.04 12.82
N PHE A 71 2.37 9.67 14.10
CA PHE A 71 1.56 8.61 14.70
C PHE A 71 0.10 9.04 14.84
N GLU A 72 -0.16 10.31 15.15
CA GLU A 72 -1.51 10.87 15.19
C GLU A 72 -2.16 10.86 13.79
N PHE A 73 -1.41 11.22 12.75
CA PHE A 73 -1.88 11.20 11.37
C PHE A 73 -2.40 9.81 10.94
N PHE A 74 -1.62 8.76 11.18
CA PHE A 74 -1.95 7.40 10.73
C PHE A 74 -2.96 6.65 11.60
N SER A 75 -3.42 7.23 12.72
CA SER A 75 -4.23 6.53 13.70
C SER A 75 -5.47 7.28 14.17
N SER A 76 -5.67 8.51 13.69
CA SER A 76 -6.86 9.28 13.96
C SER A 76 -8.04 8.69 13.19
N GLU A 77 -9.22 8.67 13.83
CA GLU A 77 -10.43 8.02 13.31
C GLU A 77 -10.88 8.55 11.93
N HIS A 78 -10.42 9.75 11.56
CA HIS A 78 -10.64 10.36 10.25
C HIS A 78 -9.81 9.73 9.11
N PHE A 79 -8.70 9.06 9.41
CA PHE A 79 -7.73 8.58 8.41
C PHE A 79 -7.43 7.07 8.51
N GLY A 80 -7.84 6.41 9.60
CA GLY A 80 -7.82 4.96 9.79
C GLY A 80 -8.54 4.60 11.09
N ARG A 81 -9.36 3.53 11.10
CA ARG A 81 -10.06 3.11 12.32
C ARG A 81 -9.25 2.06 13.09
N ARG A 82 -9.19 2.29 14.39
CA ARG A 82 -8.45 1.57 15.44
C ARG A 82 -8.73 0.07 15.54
N GLU A 83 -9.84 -0.42 14.98
CA GLU A 83 -10.34 -1.78 15.20
C GLU A 83 -10.37 -2.66 13.94
N SER A 84 -9.72 -2.29 12.83
CA SER A 84 -10.05 -2.97 11.55
C SER A 84 -8.96 -3.08 10.48
N PHE A 85 -7.68 -2.79 10.76
CA PHE A 85 -6.66 -2.69 9.70
C PHE A 85 -7.09 -1.78 8.53
N LEU A 86 -7.92 -0.77 8.82
CA LEU A 86 -8.43 0.16 7.82
C LEU A 86 -7.31 1.13 7.45
N ILE A 87 -6.73 0.92 6.28
CA ILE A 87 -5.73 1.78 5.65
C ILE A 87 -6.41 2.75 4.68
N ASN A 88 -5.75 3.87 4.37
CA ASN A 88 -6.18 4.79 3.31
C ASN A 88 -5.05 4.94 2.26
N PRO A 89 -4.86 3.94 1.38
CA PRO A 89 -3.70 3.90 0.49
C PRO A 89 -3.66 5.08 -0.48
N GLY A 90 -4.82 5.56 -0.94
CA GLY A 90 -4.88 6.70 -1.85
C GLY A 90 -4.40 7.99 -1.21
N TYR A 91 -4.98 8.35 -0.07
CA TYR A 91 -4.61 9.58 0.60
C TYR A 91 -3.19 9.54 1.18
N TRP A 92 -2.73 8.39 1.67
CA TRP A 92 -1.39 8.25 2.20
C TRP A 92 -0.32 8.25 1.10
N ALA A 93 -0.63 7.77 -0.11
CA ALA A 93 0.30 7.80 -1.24
C ALA A 93 0.61 9.24 -1.66
N GLU A 94 -0.36 10.16 -1.53
CA GLU A 94 -0.12 11.59 -1.74
C GLU A 94 0.85 12.20 -0.73
N LYS A 95 1.08 11.55 0.42
CA LYS A 95 1.96 12.03 1.49
C LYS A 95 3.29 11.29 1.52
N PHE A 96 3.52 10.41 0.54
CA PHE A 96 4.78 9.71 0.36
C PHE A 96 5.85 10.66 -0.17
N GLU A 97 7.02 10.63 0.46
CA GLU A 97 8.18 11.44 0.10
C GLU A 97 9.14 10.59 -0.74
N ALA A 98 9.03 10.69 -2.07
CA ALA A 98 9.88 9.96 -3.01
C ALA A 98 11.30 10.55 -3.18
N GLY A 99 11.60 11.66 -2.51
CA GLY A 99 12.81 12.45 -2.75
C GLY A 99 12.72 13.32 -4.01
N ALA A 100 13.83 13.98 -4.37
CA ALA A 100 13.90 14.81 -5.57
C ALA A 100 14.12 13.95 -6.81
N GLY A 101 13.05 13.55 -7.52
CA GLY A 101 13.21 12.87 -8.81
C GLY A 101 12.02 12.07 -9.35
N GLY A 102 11.03 11.72 -8.52
CA GLY A 102 9.86 10.94 -8.98
C GLY A 102 8.62 11.80 -9.12
N GLY A 103 7.99 11.81 -10.30
CA GLY A 103 6.61 12.28 -10.47
C GLY A 103 5.61 11.25 -9.94
N ARG A 104 4.32 11.60 -9.88
CA ARG A 104 3.23 10.68 -9.47
C ARG A 104 3.24 9.36 -10.26
N PHE A 105 3.69 9.42 -11.52
CA PHE A 105 3.75 8.28 -12.44
C PHE A 105 4.88 7.28 -12.15
N ASP A 106 5.95 7.70 -11.45
CA ASP A 106 7.09 6.85 -11.06
C ASP A 106 7.09 6.51 -9.56
N SER A 107 5.96 6.74 -8.88
CA SER A 107 5.87 6.48 -7.45
C SER A 107 5.87 4.96 -7.18
N PRO A 108 6.73 4.45 -6.27
CA PRO A 108 6.76 3.04 -5.88
C PRO A 108 5.49 2.62 -5.13
N CYS A 109 4.60 3.57 -4.79
CA CYS A 109 3.27 3.27 -4.28
C CYS A 109 2.40 2.50 -5.27
N TYR A 110 2.73 2.54 -6.57
CA TYR A 110 1.96 1.91 -7.63
C TYR A 110 2.78 0.89 -8.39
N GLU A 111 2.10 -0.12 -8.92
CA GLU A 111 2.65 -1.12 -9.85
C GLU A 111 1.67 -1.28 -11.02
N PHE A 112 2.15 -1.90 -12.11
CA PHE A 112 1.30 -2.21 -13.25
C PHE A 112 0.19 -3.20 -12.85
N ASP A 113 -1.03 -2.90 -13.26
CA ASP A 113 -2.20 -3.74 -13.03
C ASP A 113 -2.48 -4.61 -14.27
N ASP A 114 -1.86 -5.79 -14.31
CA ASP A 114 -2.02 -6.75 -15.40
C ASP A 114 -3.46 -7.25 -15.54
N GLU A 115 -4.11 -7.55 -14.41
CA GLU A 115 -5.53 -7.91 -14.37
C GLU A 115 -6.40 -6.75 -14.88
N GLY A 116 -6.14 -5.52 -14.40
CA GLY A 116 -6.86 -4.32 -14.85
C GLY A 116 -6.67 -4.00 -16.33
N PHE A 117 -5.48 -4.28 -16.88
CA PHE A 117 -5.19 -4.16 -18.31
C PHE A 117 -6.02 -5.14 -19.15
N ASP A 118 -6.02 -6.43 -18.76
CA ASP A 118 -6.79 -7.47 -19.45
C ASP A 118 -8.31 -7.20 -19.38
N GLU A 119 -8.81 -6.75 -18.23
CA GLU A 119 -10.21 -6.34 -18.05
C GLU A 119 -10.54 -5.10 -18.89
N GLY A 120 -9.65 -4.11 -18.93
CA GLY A 120 -9.79 -2.90 -19.74
C GLY A 120 -9.91 -3.22 -21.24
N LEU A 121 -9.04 -4.07 -21.76
CA LEU A 121 -9.11 -4.53 -23.16
C LEU A 121 -10.43 -5.25 -23.47
N GLN A 122 -10.92 -6.08 -22.55
CA GLN A 122 -12.21 -6.76 -22.72
C GLN A 122 -13.39 -5.80 -22.71
N GLN A 123 -13.39 -4.84 -21.80
CA GLN A 123 -14.45 -3.85 -21.69
C GLN A 123 -14.48 -2.96 -22.94
N TRP A 124 -13.31 -2.50 -23.39
CA TRP A 124 -13.19 -1.75 -24.63
C TRP A 124 -13.72 -2.55 -25.82
N LEU A 125 -13.30 -3.82 -25.95
CA LEU A 125 -13.75 -4.68 -27.05
C LEU A 125 -15.27 -4.87 -27.02
N ALA A 126 -15.85 -5.10 -25.85
CA ALA A 126 -17.30 -5.27 -25.73
C ALA A 126 -18.06 -4.03 -26.24
N VAL A 127 -17.62 -2.83 -25.86
CA VAL A 127 -18.21 -1.57 -26.31
C VAL A 127 -18.00 -1.37 -27.81
N TYR A 128 -16.78 -1.62 -28.32
CA TYR A 128 -16.48 -1.50 -29.74
C TYR A 128 -17.40 -2.39 -30.60
N LEU A 129 -17.62 -3.63 -30.16
CA LEU A 129 -18.44 -4.61 -30.88
C LEU A 129 -19.94 -4.33 -30.88
N GLU A 130 -20.43 -3.42 -30.02
CA GLU A 130 -21.85 -3.03 -29.99
C GLU A 130 -22.22 -2.14 -31.19
N ASP A 131 -21.29 -1.28 -31.62
CA ASP A 131 -21.51 -0.27 -32.68
C ASP A 131 -20.70 -0.56 -33.97
N CYS A 132 -20.02 -1.72 -34.05
CA CYS A 132 -19.21 -2.11 -35.22
C CYS A 132 -20.05 -2.87 -36.26
N ASP A 133 -20.32 -2.23 -37.39
CA ASP A 133 -21.06 -2.80 -38.53
C ASP A 133 -20.16 -3.52 -39.56
N ASP A 134 -18.85 -3.24 -39.54
CA ASP A 134 -17.87 -3.84 -40.45
C ASP A 134 -17.31 -5.15 -39.87
N GLU A 135 -17.41 -6.25 -40.62
CA GLU A 135 -17.00 -7.59 -40.15
C GLU A 135 -15.48 -7.78 -40.15
N ASP A 136 -14.75 -7.12 -41.05
CA ASP A 136 -13.29 -7.22 -41.11
C ASP A 136 -12.68 -6.46 -39.91
N ASP A 137 -13.20 -5.27 -39.61
CA ASP A 137 -12.82 -4.51 -38.40
C ASP A 137 -13.19 -5.26 -37.11
N ARG A 138 -14.32 -5.98 -37.13
CA ARG A 138 -14.77 -6.82 -36.03
C ARG A 138 -13.78 -7.96 -35.75
N GLU A 139 -13.38 -8.70 -36.78
CA GLU A 139 -12.45 -9.81 -36.66
C GLU A 139 -11.07 -9.32 -36.21
N LEU A 140 -10.59 -8.22 -36.81
CA LEU A 140 -9.31 -7.60 -36.46
C LEU A 140 -9.28 -7.16 -34.98
N ALA A 141 -10.31 -6.45 -34.49
CA ALA A 141 -10.35 -6.01 -33.10
C ALA A 141 -10.33 -7.19 -32.10
N ILE A 142 -11.05 -8.28 -32.43
CA ILE A 142 -11.06 -9.49 -31.62
C ILE A 142 -9.69 -10.16 -31.59
N GLU A 143 -9.04 -10.31 -32.75
CA GLU A 143 -7.71 -10.90 -32.87
C GLU A 143 -6.68 -10.08 -32.11
N THR A 144 -6.65 -8.76 -32.31
CA THR A 144 -5.69 -7.86 -31.64
C THR A 144 -5.83 -7.89 -30.12
N VAL A 145 -7.06 -7.83 -29.60
CA VAL A 145 -7.29 -7.95 -28.15
C VAL A 145 -6.88 -9.34 -27.64
N ARG A 146 -7.11 -10.40 -28.42
CA ARG A 146 -6.68 -11.75 -28.06
C ARG A 146 -5.16 -11.87 -27.99
N GLU A 147 -4.45 -11.24 -28.91
CA GLU A 147 -2.99 -11.22 -28.94
C GLU A 147 -2.40 -10.40 -27.79
N LEU A 148 -3.03 -9.28 -27.42
CA LEU A 148 -2.54 -8.40 -26.36
C LEU A 148 -2.76 -8.97 -24.95
N LYS A 149 -3.82 -9.75 -24.76
CA LYS A 149 -4.19 -10.32 -23.47
C LYS A 149 -3.28 -11.49 -23.07
N GLY A 150 -3.03 -11.61 -21.77
CA GLY A 150 -2.27 -12.74 -21.22
C GLY A 150 -0.79 -12.78 -21.61
N ASN A 151 -0.23 -11.68 -22.13
CA ASN A 151 1.20 -11.58 -22.45
C ASN A 151 2.11 -11.48 -21.21
N GLY A 152 1.54 -11.26 -20.02
CA GLY A 152 2.30 -11.18 -18.78
C GLY A 152 3.22 -9.96 -18.71
N PHE A 153 2.78 -8.82 -19.25
CA PHE A 153 3.49 -7.55 -19.12
C PHE A 153 3.76 -7.22 -17.65
N ARG A 154 4.96 -6.69 -17.37
CA ARG A 154 5.37 -6.33 -16.00
C ARG A 154 5.40 -4.83 -15.77
N GLU A 155 5.58 -4.07 -16.85
CA GLU A 155 5.69 -2.63 -16.80
C GLU A 155 4.63 -2.00 -17.70
N LYS A 156 4.13 -0.83 -17.28
CA LYS A 156 3.17 -0.04 -18.04
C LYS A 156 3.70 0.29 -19.44
N ASN A 157 4.99 0.56 -19.56
CA ASN A 157 5.61 0.92 -20.83
C ASN A 157 5.53 -0.25 -21.83
N ASP A 158 5.77 -1.48 -21.40
CA ASP A 158 5.68 -2.66 -22.27
C ASP A 158 4.26 -2.85 -22.81
N ALA A 159 3.25 -2.73 -21.94
CA ALA A 159 1.85 -2.81 -22.34
C ALA A 159 1.47 -1.67 -23.29
N TYR A 160 1.94 -0.45 -23.03
CA TYR A 160 1.72 0.71 -23.91
C TYR A 160 2.33 0.51 -25.30
N TYR A 161 3.60 0.09 -25.36
CA TYR A 161 4.27 -0.18 -26.65
C TYR A 161 3.60 -1.33 -27.41
N ALA A 162 3.12 -2.36 -26.72
CA ALA A 162 2.40 -3.45 -27.36
C ALA A 162 1.07 -2.96 -27.98
N VAL A 163 0.32 -2.15 -27.24
CA VAL A 163 -0.94 -1.56 -27.74
C VAL A 163 -0.70 -0.59 -28.89
N GLU A 164 0.32 0.25 -28.80
CA GLU A 164 0.67 1.23 -29.85
C GLU A 164 1.16 0.54 -31.13
N SER A 165 1.89 -0.57 -31.02
CA SER A 165 2.45 -1.30 -32.16
C SER A 165 1.52 -2.35 -32.76
N ALA A 166 0.39 -2.63 -32.10
CA ALA A 166 -0.61 -3.56 -32.58
C ALA A 166 -1.38 -3.01 -33.79
N THR A 167 -1.95 -3.93 -34.57
CA THR A 167 -2.78 -3.57 -35.73
C THR A 167 -4.22 -3.37 -35.28
N TRP A 168 -4.73 -2.15 -35.36
CA TRP A 168 -6.10 -1.82 -34.99
C TRP A 168 -6.92 -1.42 -36.22
N PRO A 169 -8.26 -1.53 -36.16
CA PRO A 169 -9.14 -0.89 -37.13
C PRO A 169 -8.84 0.62 -37.27
N ASP A 170 -9.04 1.18 -38.46
CA ASP A 170 -8.62 2.55 -38.80
C ASP A 170 -9.28 3.64 -37.91
N ASN A 171 -10.45 3.35 -37.36
CA ASN A 171 -11.21 4.22 -36.47
C ASN A 171 -10.79 4.12 -34.99
N VAL A 172 -9.86 3.23 -34.65
CA VAL A 172 -9.41 3.01 -33.27
C VAL A 172 -8.12 3.76 -32.98
N SER A 173 -8.18 4.60 -31.95
CA SER A 173 -7.02 5.31 -31.42
C SER A 173 -6.46 4.55 -30.23
N ALA A 174 -5.27 3.98 -30.39
CA ALA A 174 -4.52 3.31 -29.32
C ALA A 174 -4.31 4.23 -28.09
N TRP A 175 -4.15 5.54 -28.33
CA TRP A 175 -4.01 6.52 -27.27
C TRP A 175 -5.30 6.70 -26.45
N ASP A 176 -6.45 6.88 -27.11
CA ASP A 176 -7.75 7.04 -26.42
C ASP A 176 -8.13 5.75 -25.66
N LEU A 177 -7.83 4.60 -26.25
CA LEU A 177 -8.00 3.30 -25.62
C LEU A 177 -7.17 3.21 -24.33
N MET A 178 -5.89 3.60 -24.35
CA MET A 178 -5.02 3.53 -23.18
C MET A 178 -5.33 4.59 -22.12
N ASP A 179 -5.78 5.78 -22.50
CA ASP A 179 -6.19 6.83 -21.56
C ASP A 179 -7.48 6.43 -20.80
N GLY A 180 -8.35 5.66 -21.45
CA GLY A 180 -9.56 5.10 -20.83
C GLY A 180 -9.31 3.95 -19.83
N MET A 181 -8.09 3.42 -19.73
CA MET A 181 -7.78 2.24 -18.91
C MET A 181 -7.10 2.58 -17.58
N SER A 182 -7.47 1.83 -16.53
CA SER A 182 -6.76 1.86 -15.25
C SER A 182 -5.58 0.90 -15.26
N LEU A 183 -4.38 1.39 -15.59
CA LEU A 183 -3.16 0.57 -15.76
C LEU A 183 -2.32 0.42 -14.49
N GLN A 184 -2.76 1.00 -13.37
CA GLN A 184 -1.99 1.03 -12.14
C GLN A 184 -2.84 0.62 -10.95
N ARG A 185 -2.25 -0.21 -10.10
CA ARG A 185 -2.77 -0.58 -8.78
C ARG A 185 -1.75 -0.24 -7.71
N TYR A 186 -2.17 -0.25 -6.44
CA TYR A 186 -1.22 -0.10 -5.34
C TYR A 186 -0.26 -1.28 -5.28
N SER A 187 1.03 -1.00 -5.10
CA SER A 187 2.03 -2.05 -5.03
C SER A 187 1.89 -2.90 -3.78
N HIS A 188 2.27 -4.18 -3.89
CA HIS A 188 2.22 -5.10 -2.75
C HIS A 188 3.01 -4.56 -1.55
N HIS A 189 4.22 -4.05 -1.79
CA HIS A 189 5.07 -3.49 -0.74
C HIS A 189 4.43 -2.26 -0.09
N TYR A 190 3.84 -1.36 -0.89
CA TYR A 190 3.20 -0.17 -0.36
C TYR A 190 2.00 -0.50 0.55
N LEU A 191 1.11 -1.39 0.11
CA LEU A 191 -0.01 -1.85 0.94
C LEU A 191 0.46 -2.51 2.23
N TRP A 192 1.52 -3.34 2.14
CA TRP A 192 2.11 -3.98 3.31
C TRP A 192 2.65 -2.94 4.31
N ILE A 193 3.29 -1.88 3.83
CA ILE A 193 3.82 -0.80 4.67
C ILE A 193 2.70 0.00 5.34
N CYS A 194 1.61 0.28 4.62
CA CYS A 194 0.43 0.91 5.19
C CYS A 194 -0.11 0.10 6.39
N LEU A 195 -0.17 -1.22 6.25
CA LEU A 195 -0.58 -2.13 7.32
C LEU A 195 0.43 -2.16 8.48
N ALA A 196 1.73 -2.17 8.16
CA ALA A 196 2.81 -2.17 9.15
C ALA A 196 2.78 -0.92 10.04
N ILE A 197 2.48 0.25 9.46
CA ILE A 197 2.34 1.51 10.19
C ILE A 197 1.18 1.41 11.19
N VAL A 198 -0.01 1.03 10.73
CA VAL A 198 -1.20 0.93 11.59
C VAL A 198 -0.97 -0.05 12.72
N TRP A 199 -0.50 -1.25 12.40
CA TRP A 199 -0.25 -2.31 13.36
C TRP A 199 0.85 -1.93 14.36
N GLY A 200 1.94 -1.33 13.89
CA GLY A 200 3.06 -0.93 14.75
C GLY A 200 2.68 0.20 15.73
N ILE A 201 1.94 1.20 15.26
CA ILE A 201 1.43 2.30 16.12
C ILE A 201 0.48 1.74 17.18
N GLU A 202 -0.39 0.80 16.81
CA GLU A 202 -1.30 0.17 17.76
C GLU A 202 -0.53 -0.58 18.86
N ARG A 203 0.45 -1.40 18.49
CA ARG A 203 1.30 -2.13 19.45
C ARG A 203 2.04 -1.19 20.39
N TYR A 204 2.59 -0.11 19.86
CA TYR A 204 3.24 0.93 20.64
C TYR A 204 2.28 1.55 21.66
N ARG A 205 1.11 2.01 21.22
CA ARG A 205 0.11 2.63 22.11
C ARG A 205 -0.39 1.67 23.18
N THR A 206 -0.64 0.42 22.82
CA THR A 206 -1.04 -0.61 23.77
C THR A 206 0.04 -0.84 24.83
N SER A 207 1.32 -0.87 24.44
CA SER A 207 2.42 -0.98 25.42
C SER A 207 2.41 0.19 26.42
N LYS A 208 2.22 1.42 25.95
CA LYS A 208 2.14 2.62 26.81
C LYS A 208 0.95 2.59 27.75
N LEU A 209 -0.20 2.09 27.29
CA LEU A 209 -1.39 1.93 28.12
C LEU A 209 -1.17 0.88 29.22
N VAL A 210 -0.58 -0.26 28.87
CA VAL A 210 -0.24 -1.33 29.82
C VAL A 210 0.76 -0.84 30.86
N ASP A 211 1.83 -0.17 30.45
CA ASP A 211 2.83 0.39 31.36
C ASP A 211 2.19 1.36 32.36
N LYS A 212 1.34 2.28 31.86
CA LYS A 212 0.62 3.24 32.70
C LYS A 212 -0.33 2.54 33.68
N ALA A 213 -1.05 1.51 33.24
CA ALA A 213 -1.93 0.73 34.09
C ALA A 213 -1.16 -0.01 35.19
N MET A 214 -0.01 -0.60 34.85
CA MET A 214 0.87 -1.30 35.79
C MET A 214 1.46 -0.35 36.83
N VAL A 215 1.93 0.83 36.43
CA VAL A 215 2.40 1.86 37.36
C VAL A 215 1.28 2.28 38.32
N THR A 216 0.07 2.49 37.81
CA THR A 216 -1.10 2.87 38.62
C THR A 216 -1.46 1.76 39.62
N PHE A 217 -1.48 0.50 39.17
CA PHE A 217 -1.75 -0.66 40.02
C PHE A 217 -0.73 -0.83 41.15
N LEU A 218 0.57 -0.70 40.83
CA LEU A 218 1.64 -0.79 41.83
C LEU A 218 1.59 0.37 42.85
N ALA A 219 1.23 1.57 42.41
CA ALA A 219 1.02 2.71 43.30
C ALA A 219 -0.12 2.45 44.29
N PHE A 220 -1.26 1.93 43.81
CA PHE A 220 -2.40 1.59 44.65
C PHE A 220 -2.05 0.52 45.70
N LYS A 221 -1.37 -0.56 45.29
CA LYS A 221 -0.98 -1.66 46.20
C LYS A 221 -0.01 -1.21 47.31
N ARG A 222 0.85 -0.21 47.05
CA ARG A 222 1.73 0.39 48.06
C ARG A 222 0.97 1.21 49.10
N VAL A 223 -0.14 1.85 48.72
CA VAL A 223 -0.99 2.61 49.64
C VAL A 223 -1.76 1.68 50.57
N GLU A 224 -2.27 0.55 50.06
CA GLU A 224 -2.97 -0.44 50.89
C GLU A 224 -2.04 -1.21 51.84
N GLY A 225 -0.81 -1.50 51.42
CA GLY A 225 0.19 -2.19 52.26
C GLY A 225 0.90 -1.30 53.30
N GLY A 226 0.72 0.03 53.24
CA GLY A 226 1.30 0.99 54.19
C GLY A 226 0.35 1.43 55.31
N ALA A 227 -0.88 0.89 55.34
CA ALA A 227 -1.90 1.16 56.34
C ALA A 227 -2.01 0.08 57.43
N ALA A 228 -1.00 -0.80 57.55
CA ALA A 228 -0.91 -1.87 58.55
C ALA A 228 0.26 -1.66 59.51
#